data_AF-A0A2B7LRF5-F1
#
_entry.id   AF-A0A2B7LRF5-F1
#
_cell.length_a   1.000
_cell.length_b   1.000
_cell.length_c   1.000
_cell.angle_alpha   90.00
_cell.angle_beta   90.00
_cell.angle_gamma   90.00
#
_symmetry.space_group_name_H-M   'P 1'
#
loop_
_entity.id
_entity.type
_entity.pdbx_description
1 polymer ?
#
loop_
_entity_poly.entity_id
_entity_poly.type
_entity_poly.pdbx_seq_one_letter_code
_entity_poly.pdbx_strand_id
1 'polypeptide(L)'
;MALYTPQVTPTKKITVRSIGEALPHGDYQRCPQCDMLFSLPEINSHQSAYCPRCQAKIRDGRDWSLTRLAAMAFTMLLLMPFAWGEPLLHIWLLGIRIDANVMQGIWQMTKQGDAVTGAMVFFCVIGAPLILVTSIAWLWFGNRLGMNLRPVLLMLERLKEWVMLDIYLVGIAVASIKVQDYAHIQAGVGLFSFVALVILTTVTLSHLNVEQLWERFYPERPATRRDKKLRVCLGCHFTGYPDPRGRCPRCHIPLRLRRHHSIQKCWAALLASIILLFPANLLPISIIYLNGGRQEDTILSGIMSLANSNIAVAGIVFIASILVPFTKVIVMFTLLLSIHFKCQQGLRTRIMLLRIVTWIGRWSMLDLFVISLTMSLINRDQILAFTMGPAAFYFGAAVILTILAVEWLDSRLLWDAHESGNARFDD
;
A
#
# COMPACT_ATOMS: atom_id res chain seq x y z
N MET A 1 41.47 -0.13 23.76
CA MET A 1 41.60 -1.11 24.84
C MET A 1 41.87 -2.46 24.18
N ALA A 2 43.11 -2.96 24.24
CA ALA A 2 43.49 -4.19 23.56
C ALA A 2 42.79 -5.39 24.23
N LEU A 3 42.06 -6.17 23.44
CA LEU A 3 41.38 -7.38 23.90
C LEU A 3 42.44 -8.43 24.25
N TYR A 4 42.56 -8.75 25.54
CA TYR A 4 43.30 -9.92 26.00
C TYR A 4 42.54 -11.18 25.57
N THR A 5 43.01 -11.83 24.52
CA THR A 5 42.53 -13.16 24.14
C THR A 5 43.06 -14.16 25.18
N PRO A 6 42.20 -14.96 25.86
CA PRO A 6 42.68 -15.97 26.79
C PRO A 6 43.46 -17.03 26.00
N GLN A 7 44.75 -17.16 26.27
CA GLN A 7 45.57 -18.25 25.73
C GLN A 7 45.16 -19.54 26.44
N VAL A 8 44.38 -20.37 25.76
CA VAL A 8 44.10 -21.73 26.18
C VAL A 8 45.30 -22.58 25.79
N THR A 9 46.07 -23.05 26.77
CA THR A 9 47.12 -24.07 26.57
C THR A 9 46.47 -25.46 26.72
N PRO A 10 46.18 -26.18 25.63
CA PRO A 10 45.51 -27.47 25.72
C PRO A 10 46.45 -28.52 26.31
N THR A 11 46.05 -29.15 27.40
CA THR A 11 46.76 -30.27 28.06
C THR A 11 46.67 -31.59 27.29
N LYS A 12 45.88 -31.65 26.21
CA LYS A 12 45.69 -32.84 25.36
C LYS A 12 45.70 -32.45 23.90
N LYS A 13 46.27 -33.32 23.04
CA LYS A 13 46.42 -33.10 21.59
C LYS A 13 45.05 -32.83 20.96
N ILE A 14 44.79 -31.58 20.58
CA ILE A 14 43.57 -31.20 19.87
C ILE A 14 43.59 -31.92 18.52
N THR A 15 42.70 -32.88 18.33
CA THR A 15 42.51 -33.59 17.06
C THR A 15 41.40 -32.89 16.30
N VAL A 16 41.78 -32.02 15.37
CA VAL A 16 40.84 -31.37 14.43
C VAL A 16 40.36 -32.45 13.45
N ARG A 17 39.12 -32.91 13.62
CA ARG A 17 38.54 -33.98 12.78
C ARG A 17 38.08 -33.47 11.40
N SER A 18 37.85 -32.17 11.25
CA SER A 18 37.59 -31.50 9.98
C SER A 18 37.82 -29.99 10.13
N ILE A 19 38.43 -29.38 9.11
CA ILE A 19 38.48 -27.93 8.93
C ILE A 19 37.41 -27.62 7.89
N GLY A 20 36.26 -27.10 8.32
CA GLY A 20 35.25 -26.57 7.40
C GLY A 20 35.69 -25.23 6.83
N GLU A 21 35.06 -24.78 5.75
CA GLU A 21 35.21 -23.40 5.27
C GLU A 21 34.94 -22.41 6.41
N ALA A 22 35.66 -21.29 6.43
CA ALA A 22 35.38 -20.20 7.35
C ALA A 22 33.90 -19.84 7.19
N LEU A 23 33.11 -20.02 8.25
CA LEU A 23 31.70 -19.63 8.24
C LEU A 23 31.66 -18.17 7.79
N PRO A 24 30.99 -17.84 6.66
CA PRO A 24 30.86 -16.46 6.27
C PRO A 24 30.23 -15.71 7.45
N HIS A 25 30.77 -14.55 7.82
CA HIS A 25 30.21 -13.65 8.81
C HIS A 25 28.88 -13.02 8.34
N GLY A 26 28.09 -13.74 7.54
CA GLY A 26 26.81 -13.31 7.02
C GLY A 26 25.72 -13.51 8.04
N ASP A 27 24.90 -12.48 8.21
CA ASP A 27 23.75 -12.50 9.09
C ASP A 27 22.69 -13.47 8.55
N TYR A 28 22.26 -14.45 9.35
CA TYR A 28 21.17 -15.33 8.95
C TYR A 28 19.83 -14.60 9.05
N GLN A 29 19.15 -14.47 7.92
CA GLN A 29 17.83 -13.85 7.82
C GLN A 29 16.81 -14.84 7.25
N ARG A 30 15.56 -14.74 7.73
CA ARG A 30 14.42 -15.42 7.15
C ARG A 30 13.65 -14.47 6.24
N CYS A 31 13.29 -14.95 5.06
CA CYS A 31 12.46 -14.18 4.14
C CYS A 31 11.05 -13.94 4.73
N PRO A 32 10.55 -12.70 4.79
CA PRO A 32 9.18 -12.41 5.23
C PRO A 32 8.08 -13.07 4.37
N GLN A 33 8.36 -13.37 3.10
CA GLN A 33 7.38 -13.90 2.14
C GLN A 33 7.37 -15.43 2.01
N CYS A 34 8.54 -16.08 1.99
CA CYS A 34 8.65 -17.55 1.80
C CYS A 34 9.22 -18.31 2.99
N ASP A 35 9.59 -17.61 4.07
CA ASP A 35 10.15 -18.18 5.30
C ASP A 35 11.47 -18.96 5.12
N MET A 36 12.11 -18.88 3.95
CA MET A 36 13.42 -19.48 3.72
C MET A 36 14.48 -18.79 4.58
N LEU A 37 15.28 -19.58 5.28
CA LEU A 37 16.46 -19.15 6.03
C LEU A 37 17.68 -19.15 5.12
N PHE A 38 18.35 -18.01 4.98
CA PHE A 38 19.55 -17.85 4.17
C PHE A 38 20.53 -16.88 4.85
N SER A 39 21.81 -16.92 4.47
CA SER A 39 22.81 -15.96 4.92
C SER A 39 22.76 -14.70 4.06
N LEU A 40 22.58 -13.55 4.69
CA LEU A 40 22.63 -12.24 4.05
C LEU A 40 24.08 -11.74 4.07
N PRO A 41 24.72 -11.50 2.91
CA PRO A 41 26.02 -10.86 2.88
C PRO A 41 25.90 -9.37 3.24
N GLU A 42 27.02 -8.75 3.64
CA GLU A 42 27.07 -7.29 3.80
C GLU A 42 26.79 -6.60 2.45
N ILE A 43 25.90 -5.61 2.46
CA ILE A 43 25.40 -4.95 1.25
C ILE A 43 25.92 -3.51 1.22
N ASN A 44 26.52 -3.11 0.10
CA ASN A 44 26.91 -1.73 -0.12
C ASN A 44 25.71 -0.83 -0.43
N SER A 45 25.83 0.49 -0.23
CA SER A 45 24.73 1.46 -0.37
C SER A 45 24.04 1.53 -1.76
N HIS A 46 24.61 0.88 -2.78
CA HIS A 46 24.04 0.81 -4.14
C HIS A 46 23.51 -0.56 -4.54
N GLN A 47 23.64 -1.56 -3.67
CA GLN A 47 23.23 -2.94 -3.94
C GLN A 47 21.91 -3.24 -3.22
N SER A 48 21.16 -4.21 -3.75
CA SER A 48 19.92 -4.69 -3.14
C SER A 48 19.96 -6.21 -3.07
N ALA A 49 19.57 -6.78 -1.93
CA ALA A 49 19.50 -8.22 -1.75
C ALA A 49 18.09 -8.76 -2.03
N TYR A 50 18.06 -9.88 -2.76
CA TYR A 50 16.86 -10.62 -3.09
C TYR A 50 16.90 -12.02 -2.48
N CYS A 51 15.74 -12.53 -2.07
CA CYS A 51 15.63 -13.90 -1.60
C CYS A 51 15.88 -14.89 -2.75
N PRO A 52 16.74 -15.90 -2.58
CA PRO A 52 17.07 -16.85 -3.65
C PRO A 52 15.89 -17.72 -4.08
N ARG A 53 14.88 -17.93 -3.21
CA ARG A 53 13.72 -18.79 -3.49
C ARG A 53 12.56 -18.04 -4.12
N CYS A 54 12.12 -16.95 -3.49
CA CYS A 54 10.93 -16.23 -3.93
C CYS A 54 11.24 -14.94 -4.69
N GLN A 55 12.51 -14.55 -4.84
CA GLN A 55 12.94 -13.29 -5.46
C GLN A 55 12.28 -12.05 -4.82
N ALA A 56 11.93 -12.13 -3.53
CA ALA A 56 11.46 -10.97 -2.78
C ALA A 56 12.65 -10.05 -2.48
N LYS A 57 12.46 -8.74 -2.63
CA LYS A 57 13.44 -7.75 -2.18
C LYS A 57 13.47 -7.77 -0.66
N ILE A 58 14.62 -8.13 -0.10
CA ILE A 58 14.80 -8.28 1.36
C ILE A 58 15.42 -7.03 1.94
N ARG A 59 16.49 -6.52 1.33
CA ARG A 59 17.18 -5.32 1.80
C ARG A 59 17.57 -4.45 0.62
N ASP A 60 17.40 -3.14 0.78
CA ASP A 60 17.93 -2.14 -0.15
C ASP A 60 19.09 -1.41 0.52
N GLY A 61 20.18 -1.20 -0.21
CA GLY A 61 21.31 -0.39 0.25
C GLY A 61 21.05 1.11 0.13
N ARG A 62 20.11 1.53 -0.72
CA ARG A 62 19.80 2.95 -0.95
C ARG A 62 19.17 3.56 0.29
N ASP A 63 19.97 4.31 1.06
CA ASP A 63 19.51 5.10 2.20
C ASP A 63 19.63 6.59 1.93
N TRP A 64 18.64 7.36 2.37
CA TRP A 64 18.80 8.80 2.53
C TRP A 64 19.00 9.13 4.00
N SER A 65 19.92 10.05 4.26
CA SER A 65 20.11 10.56 5.62
C SER A 65 18.79 11.10 6.16
N LEU A 66 18.52 10.84 7.45
CA LEU A 66 17.31 11.33 8.13
C LEU A 66 17.07 12.84 7.93
N THR A 67 18.14 13.62 7.79
CA THR A 67 18.10 15.06 7.47
C THR A 67 17.50 15.37 6.10
N ARG A 68 17.80 14.57 5.07
CA ARG A 68 17.24 14.75 3.72
C ARG A 68 15.76 14.37 3.69
N LEU A 69 15.40 13.27 4.35
CA LEU A 69 14.00 12.87 4.52
C LEU A 69 13.21 13.93 5.28
N ALA A 70 13.78 14.50 6.35
CA ALA A 70 13.17 15.59 7.10
C ALA A 70 13.01 16.86 6.25
N ALA A 71 14.03 17.24 5.47
CA ALA A 71 13.95 18.39 4.57
C ALA A 71 12.81 18.22 3.55
N MET A 72 12.70 17.05 2.91
CA MET A 72 11.56 16.74 2.03
C MET A 72 10.22 16.82 2.76
N ALA A 73 10.15 16.28 3.99
CA ALA A 73 8.95 16.34 4.80
C ALA A 73 8.51 17.78 5.10
N PHE A 74 9.43 18.66 5.52
CA PHE A 74 9.11 20.06 5.75
C PHE A 74 8.67 20.79 4.47
N THR A 75 9.33 20.54 3.34
CA THR A 75 8.92 21.11 2.04
C THR A 75 7.51 20.66 1.66
N MET A 76 7.20 19.37 1.82
CA MET A 76 5.85 18.85 1.54
C MET A 76 4.81 19.44 2.50
N LEU A 77 5.12 19.59 3.77
CA LEU A 77 4.23 20.19 4.77
C LEU A 77 3.86 21.64 4.41
N LEU A 78 4.82 22.41 3.89
CA LEU A 78 4.59 23.78 3.42
C LEU A 78 3.80 23.83 2.11
N LEU A 79 3.95 22.83 1.23
CA LEU A 79 3.27 22.77 -0.07
C LEU A 79 1.84 22.25 0.02
N MET A 80 1.53 21.39 1.00
CA MET A 80 0.22 20.76 1.20
C MET A 80 -0.96 21.75 1.28
N PRO A 81 -0.90 22.86 2.05
CA PRO A 81 -1.99 23.83 2.10
C PRO A 81 -2.35 24.40 0.72
N PHE A 82 -1.34 24.68 -0.11
CA PHE A 82 -1.56 25.16 -1.48
C PHE A 82 -2.11 24.07 -2.38
N ALA A 83 -1.56 22.85 -2.31
CA ALA A 83 -2.01 21.72 -3.14
C ALA A 83 -3.46 21.29 -2.86
N TRP A 84 -3.95 21.45 -1.63
CA TRP A 84 -5.32 21.05 -1.25
C TRP A 84 -6.32 22.21 -1.19
N GLY A 85 -5.86 23.43 -0.92
CA GLY A 85 -6.70 24.62 -0.76
C GLY A 85 -6.92 25.39 -2.06
N GLU A 86 -5.90 25.50 -2.91
CA GLU A 86 -6.01 26.22 -4.18
C GLU A 86 -6.79 25.41 -5.24
N PRO A 87 -7.46 26.09 -6.19
CA PRO A 87 -8.18 25.42 -7.26
C PRO A 87 -7.25 24.60 -8.15
N LEU A 88 -7.60 23.32 -8.32
CA LEU A 88 -6.89 22.40 -9.20
C LEU A 88 -7.36 22.56 -10.65
N LEU A 89 -8.66 22.78 -10.84
CA LEU A 89 -9.28 22.97 -12.15
C LEU A 89 -10.24 24.16 -12.10
N HIS A 90 -10.20 24.95 -13.17
CA HIS A 90 -11.17 25.99 -13.46
C HIS A 90 -12.10 25.50 -14.55
N ILE A 91 -13.40 25.55 -14.29
CA ILE A 91 -14.44 25.19 -15.25
C ILE A 91 -15.20 26.44 -15.63
N TRP A 92 -15.45 26.60 -16.94
CA TRP A 92 -16.34 27.63 -17.45
C TRP A 92 -17.65 26.99 -17.90
N LEU A 93 -18.70 27.16 -17.09
CA LEU A 93 -20.05 26.67 -17.39
C LEU A 93 -20.96 27.89 -17.56
N LEU A 94 -21.58 28.05 -18.74
CA LEU A 94 -22.52 29.14 -19.02
C LEU A 94 -21.95 30.55 -18.73
N GLY A 95 -20.64 30.74 -18.95
CA GLY A 95 -19.94 32.01 -18.72
C GLY A 95 -19.54 32.28 -17.26
N ILE A 96 -19.86 31.39 -16.32
CA ILE A 96 -19.45 31.49 -14.91
C ILE A 96 -18.23 30.60 -14.68
N ARG A 97 -17.20 31.15 -14.02
CA ARG A 97 -16.03 30.40 -13.59
C ARG A 97 -16.31 29.66 -12.29
N ILE A 98 -16.07 28.36 -12.29
CA ILE A 98 -16.20 27.46 -11.14
C ILE A 98 -14.82 26.91 -10.82
N ASP A 99 -14.46 27.04 -9.55
CA ASP A 99 -13.19 26.61 -9.01
C ASP A 99 -13.38 25.31 -8.23
N ALA A 100 -12.63 24.27 -8.61
CA ALA A 100 -12.69 22.97 -7.95
C ALA A 100 -11.37 22.66 -7.24
N ASN A 101 -11.43 22.43 -5.93
CA ASN A 101 -10.31 21.94 -5.13
C ASN A 101 -10.66 20.62 -4.43
N VAL A 102 -9.64 19.97 -3.85
CA VAL A 102 -9.78 18.65 -3.19
C VAL A 102 -10.69 18.76 -1.97
N MET A 103 -10.47 19.79 -1.13
CA MET A 103 -11.21 19.98 0.12
C MET A 103 -12.71 20.19 -0.12
N GLN A 104 -13.06 20.98 -1.13
CA GLN A 104 -14.44 21.26 -1.50
C GLN A 104 -15.14 19.98 -2.01
N GLY A 105 -14.46 19.13 -2.78
CA GLY A 105 -15.01 17.85 -3.22
C GLY A 105 -15.39 16.94 -2.06
N ILE A 106 -14.49 16.77 -1.09
CA ILE A 106 -14.72 15.97 0.12
C ILE A 106 -15.86 16.57 0.97
N TRP A 107 -15.86 17.89 1.15
CA TRP A 107 -16.89 18.60 1.90
C TRP A 107 -18.28 18.41 1.28
N GLN A 108 -18.36 18.50 -0.05
CA GLN A 108 -19.61 18.40 -0.79
C GLN A 108 -20.17 16.97 -0.77
N MET A 109 -19.31 15.95 -0.91
CA MET A 109 -19.70 14.54 -0.73
C MET A 109 -20.30 14.29 0.66
N THR A 110 -19.67 14.85 1.69
CA THR A 110 -20.11 14.66 3.08
C THR A 110 -21.46 15.33 3.34
N LYS A 111 -21.68 16.54 2.80
CA LYS A 111 -22.96 17.25 2.93
C LYS A 111 -24.13 16.53 2.26
N GLN A 112 -23.88 15.76 1.21
CA GLN A 112 -24.93 15.08 0.45
C GLN A 112 -25.33 13.70 0.98
N GLY A 113 -24.78 13.26 2.11
CA GLY A 113 -25.18 12.02 2.77
C GLY A 113 -24.18 10.87 2.68
N ASP A 114 -23.17 10.97 1.81
CA ASP A 114 -22.14 9.93 1.62
C ASP A 114 -20.88 10.19 2.44
N ALA A 115 -21.05 10.42 3.75
CA ALA A 115 -19.97 10.75 4.67
C ALA A 115 -18.88 9.67 4.72
N VAL A 116 -19.25 8.39 4.58
CA VAL A 116 -18.30 7.28 4.61
C VAL A 116 -17.36 7.32 3.41
N THR A 117 -17.90 7.49 2.20
CA THR A 117 -17.10 7.58 0.98
C THR A 117 -16.22 8.83 0.99
N GLY A 118 -16.75 9.97 1.46
CA GLY A 118 -15.99 11.19 1.67
C GLY A 118 -14.83 11.00 2.66
N ALA A 119 -15.05 10.29 3.78
CA ALA A 119 -14.01 9.97 4.76
C ALA A 119 -12.92 9.05 4.16
N MET A 120 -13.26 8.12 3.27
CA MET A 120 -12.30 7.27 2.58
C MET A 120 -11.38 8.08 1.65
N VAL A 121 -11.96 8.98 0.83
CA VAL A 121 -11.19 9.87 -0.05
C VAL A 121 -10.31 10.81 0.79
N PHE A 122 -10.87 11.40 1.85
CA PHE A 122 -10.12 12.23 2.79
C PHE A 122 -8.92 11.49 3.38
N PHE A 123 -9.12 10.26 3.85
CA PHE A 123 -8.04 9.47 4.41
C PHE A 123 -6.93 9.19 3.39
N CYS A 124 -7.24 8.88 2.13
CA CYS A 124 -6.21 8.51 1.15
C CYS A 124 -5.48 9.72 0.54
N VAL A 125 -6.17 10.85 0.36
CA VAL A 125 -5.64 12.03 -0.34
C VAL A 125 -5.05 13.06 0.63
N ILE A 126 -5.59 13.17 1.84
CA ILE A 126 -5.18 14.18 2.83
C ILE A 126 -4.58 13.50 4.07
N GLY A 127 -5.33 12.59 4.69
CA GLY A 127 -4.95 11.94 5.94
C GLY A 127 -3.62 11.19 5.86
N ALA A 128 -3.52 10.20 4.97
CA ALA A 128 -2.36 9.33 4.86
C ALA A 128 -1.08 10.09 4.45
N PRO A 129 -1.10 11.00 3.45
CA PRO A 129 0.07 11.82 3.13
C PRO A 129 0.48 12.75 4.28
N LEU A 130 -0.47 13.40 4.96
CA LEU A 130 -0.18 14.26 6.10
C LEU A 130 0.46 13.47 7.24
N ILE A 131 -0.12 12.32 7.59
CA ILE A 131 0.40 11.44 8.61
C ILE A 131 1.81 10.92 8.22
N LEU A 132 2.07 10.63 6.95
CA LEU A 132 3.37 10.15 6.49
C LEU A 132 4.45 11.24 6.65
N VAL A 133 4.16 12.43 6.17
CA VAL A 133 5.08 13.58 6.24
C VAL A 133 5.33 14.00 7.69
N THR A 134 4.28 14.08 8.51
CA THR A 134 4.41 14.36 9.95
C THR A 134 5.16 13.25 10.68
N SER A 135 4.97 11.98 10.32
CA SER A 135 5.74 10.86 10.89
C SER A 135 7.24 10.99 10.59
N ILE A 136 7.62 11.35 9.36
CA ILE A 136 9.03 11.56 8.99
C ILE A 136 9.62 12.75 9.75
N ALA A 137 8.90 13.88 9.82
CA ALA A 137 9.32 15.02 10.62
C ALA A 137 9.45 14.66 12.12
N TRP A 138 8.54 13.83 12.63
CA TRP A 138 8.57 13.33 13.99
C TRP A 138 9.74 12.38 14.26
N LEU A 139 10.16 11.55 13.29
CA LEU A 139 11.36 10.72 13.43
C LEU A 139 12.62 11.59 13.59
N TRP A 140 12.70 12.69 12.85
CA TRP A 140 13.80 13.64 12.97
C TRP A 140 13.79 14.37 14.32
N PHE A 141 12.63 14.88 14.73
CA PHE A 141 12.47 15.60 15.99
C PHE A 141 12.64 14.70 17.21
N GLY A 142 11.99 13.53 17.22
CA GLY A 142 12.04 12.55 18.30
C GLY A 142 13.41 11.92 18.48
N ASN A 143 14.22 11.80 17.41
CA ASN A 143 15.63 11.41 17.53
C ASN A 143 16.45 12.42 18.32
N ARG A 144 16.13 13.72 18.23
CA ARG A 144 16.82 14.77 18.98
C ARG A 144 16.43 14.79 20.47
N LEU A 145 15.20 14.38 20.78
CA LEU A 145 14.66 14.35 22.15
C LEU A 145 14.77 12.98 22.83
N GLY A 146 15.27 11.94 22.16
CA GLY A 146 15.39 10.58 22.72
C GLY A 146 14.04 9.90 22.97
N MET A 147 13.00 10.22 22.19
CA MET A 147 11.66 9.66 22.35
C MET A 147 11.54 8.23 21.82
N ASN A 148 10.47 7.52 22.20
CA ASN A 148 10.17 6.19 21.66
C ASN A 148 9.67 6.26 20.21
N LEU A 149 10.52 5.90 19.24
CA LEU A 149 10.24 5.97 17.80
C LEU A 149 9.56 4.72 17.23
N ARG A 150 9.46 3.64 18.02
CA ARG A 150 8.92 2.34 17.58
C ARG A 150 7.50 2.43 16.99
N PRO A 151 6.53 3.12 17.59
CA PRO A 151 5.17 3.20 17.03
C PRO A 151 5.16 3.89 15.66
N VAL A 152 5.98 4.91 15.49
CA VAL A 152 6.09 5.68 14.24
C VAL A 152 6.67 4.82 13.13
N LEU A 153 7.72 4.04 13.41
CA LEU A 153 8.29 3.10 12.44
C LEU A 153 7.30 2.01 12.01
N LEU A 154 6.54 1.46 12.97
CA LEU A 154 5.49 0.47 12.69
C LEU A 154 4.34 1.06 11.86
N MET A 155 3.98 2.32 12.13
CA MET A 155 2.94 3.02 11.40
C MET A 155 3.37 3.33 9.96
N LEU A 156 4.61 3.81 9.79
CA LEU A 156 5.17 4.22 8.50
C LEU A 156 5.18 3.07 7.49
N GLU A 157 5.50 1.85 7.94
CA GLU A 157 5.49 0.67 7.07
C GLU A 157 4.11 0.37 6.48
N ARG A 158 3.03 0.58 7.24
CA ARG A 158 1.66 0.41 6.74
C ARG A 158 1.22 1.59 5.88
N LEU A 159 1.52 2.80 6.35
CA LEU A 159 1.01 4.03 5.77
C LEU A 159 1.49 4.28 4.33
N LYS A 160 2.70 3.82 3.99
CA LYS A 160 3.29 3.96 2.64
C LYS A 160 2.37 3.44 1.52
N GLU A 161 1.54 2.42 1.81
CA GLU A 161 0.67 1.76 0.82
C GLU A 161 -0.65 2.52 0.63
N TRP A 162 -1.03 3.35 1.60
CA TRP A 162 -2.27 4.14 1.62
C TRP A 162 -2.10 5.55 1.06
N VAL A 163 -0.87 5.99 0.81
CA VAL A 163 -0.59 7.27 0.13
C VAL A 163 -0.86 7.10 -1.37
N MET A 164 -1.94 7.72 -1.85
CA MET A 164 -2.45 7.54 -3.22
C MET A 164 -2.51 8.84 -4.03
N LEU A 165 -1.61 9.79 -3.75
CA LEU A 165 -1.57 11.08 -4.46
C LEU A 165 -1.29 10.90 -5.96
N ASP A 166 -0.48 9.91 -6.33
CA ASP A 166 -0.19 9.52 -7.72
C ASP A 166 -1.46 9.06 -8.45
N ILE A 167 -2.26 8.21 -7.79
CA ILE A 167 -3.52 7.70 -8.36
C ILE A 167 -4.58 8.79 -8.40
N TYR A 168 -4.60 9.69 -7.40
CA TYR A 168 -5.49 10.85 -7.44
C TYR A 168 -5.16 11.79 -8.61
N LEU A 169 -3.88 12.00 -8.94
CA LEU A 169 -3.47 12.76 -10.13
C LEU A 169 -4.03 12.14 -11.42
N VAL A 170 -3.99 10.81 -11.55
CA VAL A 170 -4.62 10.10 -12.67
C VAL A 170 -6.13 10.30 -12.65
N GLY A 171 -6.75 10.28 -11.46
CA GLY A 171 -8.17 10.58 -11.26
C GLY A 171 -8.56 11.98 -11.76
N ILE A 172 -7.72 13.00 -11.53
CA ILE A 172 -7.91 14.36 -12.08
C ILE A 172 -7.93 14.34 -13.60
N ALA A 173 -6.99 13.63 -14.24
CA ALA A 173 -6.95 13.52 -15.70
C ALA A 173 -8.22 12.85 -16.25
N VAL A 174 -8.64 11.73 -15.67
CA VAL A 174 -9.85 11.01 -16.10
C VAL A 174 -11.12 11.85 -15.86
N ALA A 175 -11.24 12.49 -14.69
CA ALA A 175 -12.38 13.37 -14.38
C ALA A 175 -12.44 14.58 -15.33
N SER A 176 -11.29 15.16 -15.68
CA SER A 176 -11.23 16.27 -16.64
C SER A 176 -11.76 15.85 -18.01
N ILE A 177 -11.34 14.69 -18.52
CA ILE A 177 -11.83 14.20 -19.82
C ILE A 177 -13.34 13.93 -19.77
N LYS A 178 -13.86 13.35 -18.68
CA LYS A 178 -15.29 13.10 -18.52
C LYS A 178 -16.14 14.38 -18.48
N VAL A 179 -15.60 15.46 -17.90
CA VAL A 179 -16.32 16.75 -17.77
C VAL A 179 -16.16 17.64 -19.00
N GLN A 180 -15.14 17.40 -19.82
CA GLN A 180 -14.85 18.21 -21.01
C GLN A 180 -15.99 18.21 -22.03
N ASP A 181 -16.81 17.16 -22.07
CA ASP A 181 -18.02 17.09 -22.91
C ASP A 181 -19.10 18.11 -22.50
N TYR A 182 -19.06 18.60 -21.26
CA TYR A 182 -20.05 19.53 -20.69
C TYR A 182 -19.51 20.96 -20.49
N ALA A 183 -18.20 21.14 -20.36
CA ALA A 183 -17.61 22.43 -20.01
C ALA A 183 -16.15 22.59 -20.47
N HIS A 184 -15.72 23.84 -20.67
CA HIS A 184 -14.31 24.15 -20.92
C HIS A 184 -13.51 24.11 -19.61
N ILE A 185 -12.44 23.31 -19.59
CA ILE A 185 -11.60 23.08 -18.42
C ILE A 185 -10.23 23.74 -18.64
N GLN A 186 -9.76 24.46 -17.63
CA GLN A 186 -8.42 25.04 -17.55
C GLN A 186 -7.74 24.57 -16.27
N ALA A 187 -6.43 24.31 -16.34
CA ALA A 187 -5.64 23.95 -15.17
C ALA A 187 -5.51 25.14 -14.21
N GLY A 188 -5.80 24.92 -12.92
CA GLY A 188 -5.59 25.92 -11.87
C GLY A 188 -4.19 25.87 -11.29
N VAL A 189 -3.81 26.92 -10.55
CA VAL A 189 -2.48 27.03 -9.91
C VAL A 189 -2.25 25.87 -8.94
N GLY A 190 -3.30 25.40 -8.26
CA GLY A 190 -3.24 24.27 -7.33
C GLY A 190 -2.76 22.97 -7.99
N LEU A 191 -2.99 22.78 -9.30
CA LEU A 191 -2.51 21.59 -10.02
C LEU A 191 -0.99 21.50 -10.04
N PHE A 192 -0.28 22.63 -10.22
CA PHE A 192 1.18 22.64 -10.23
C PHE A 192 1.74 22.29 -8.84
N SER A 193 1.16 22.87 -7.79
CA SER A 193 1.50 22.52 -6.40
C SER A 193 1.21 21.05 -6.09
N PHE A 194 0.10 20.51 -6.59
CA PHE A 194 -0.25 19.11 -6.44
C PHE A 194 0.72 18.18 -7.18
N VAL A 195 1.09 18.48 -8.42
CA VAL A 195 2.08 17.72 -9.19
C VAL A 195 3.44 17.72 -8.49
N ALA A 196 3.90 18.89 -8.00
CA ALA A 196 5.13 18.98 -7.23
C ALA A 196 5.06 18.13 -5.93
N LEU A 197 3.91 18.13 -5.23
CA LEU A 197 3.70 17.29 -4.05
C LEU A 197 3.75 15.79 -4.40
N VAL A 198 3.15 15.36 -5.51
CA VAL A 198 3.21 13.97 -6.00
C VAL A 198 4.65 13.54 -6.28
N ILE A 199 5.43 14.39 -6.96
CA ILE A 199 6.84 14.11 -7.27
C ILE A 199 7.65 13.98 -5.99
N LEU A 200 7.55 14.95 -5.07
CA LEU A 200 8.27 14.94 -3.79
C LEU A 200 7.90 13.71 -2.95
N THR A 201 6.62 13.36 -2.90
CA THR A 201 6.14 12.18 -2.18
C THR A 201 6.69 10.90 -2.80
N THR A 202 6.68 10.79 -4.13
CA THR A 202 7.19 9.62 -4.85
C THR A 202 8.70 9.43 -4.65
N VAL A 203 9.46 10.52 -4.71
CA VAL A 203 10.91 10.52 -4.42
C VAL A 203 11.18 10.15 -2.97
N THR A 204 10.37 10.67 -2.04
CA THR A 204 10.49 10.32 -0.61
C THR A 204 10.22 8.84 -0.40
N LEU A 205 9.14 8.28 -0.96
CA LEU A 205 8.78 6.87 -0.82
C LEU A 205 9.78 5.91 -1.49
N SER A 206 10.41 6.32 -2.60
CA SER A 206 11.42 5.48 -3.28
C SER A 206 12.74 5.39 -2.51
N HIS A 207 13.07 6.43 -1.73
CA HIS A 207 14.27 6.50 -0.89
C HIS A 207 14.01 6.21 0.60
N LEU A 208 12.75 6.00 1.00
CA LEU A 208 12.39 5.68 2.37
C LEU A 208 12.61 4.20 2.67
N ASN A 209 13.74 3.89 3.28
CA ASN A 209 14.06 2.53 3.71
C ASN A 209 13.75 2.31 5.21
N VAL A 210 12.57 1.75 5.49
CA VAL A 210 12.12 1.51 6.87
C VAL A 210 13.02 0.51 7.62
N GLU A 211 13.63 -0.45 6.92
CA GLU A 211 14.50 -1.44 7.56
C GLU A 211 15.80 -0.83 8.08
N GLN A 212 16.40 0.08 7.30
CA GLN A 212 17.58 0.83 7.73
C GLN A 212 17.26 1.79 8.88
N LEU A 213 16.06 2.42 8.88
CA LEU A 213 15.62 3.22 10.02
C LEU A 213 15.52 2.39 11.31
N TRP A 214 15.03 1.15 11.22
CA TRP A 214 15.02 0.22 12.35
C TRP A 214 16.43 -0.13 12.85
N GLU A 215 17.38 -0.36 11.95
CA GLU A 215 18.79 -0.64 12.31
C GLU A 215 19.47 0.55 12.97
N ARG A 216 19.17 1.76 12.49
CA ARG A 216 19.74 2.99 13.03
C ARG A 216 19.22 3.33 14.43
N PHE A 217 17.92 3.20 14.67
CA PHE A 217 17.31 3.59 15.95
C PHE A 217 17.32 2.47 16.99
N TYR A 218 17.20 1.21 16.56
CA TYR A 218 17.12 0.04 17.43
C TYR A 218 17.99 -1.11 16.87
N PRO A 219 19.32 -0.95 16.87
CA PRO A 219 20.23 -2.00 16.44
C PRO A 219 20.09 -3.22 17.37
N GLU A 220 19.86 -4.39 16.76
CA GLU A 220 19.81 -5.65 17.47
C GLU A 220 20.84 -6.58 16.85
N ARG A 221 21.44 -7.46 17.66
CA ARG A 221 22.45 -8.38 17.15
C ARG A 221 21.82 -9.39 16.20
N PRO A 222 22.29 -9.49 14.96
CA PRO A 222 21.79 -10.45 13.99
C PRO A 222 22.14 -11.88 14.39
N ALA A 223 21.40 -12.85 13.83
CA ALA A 223 21.65 -14.26 14.09
C ALA A 223 22.88 -14.73 13.28
N THR A 224 23.96 -15.12 13.96
CA THR A 224 25.19 -15.60 13.32
C THR A 224 25.24 -17.10 13.09
N ARG A 225 24.27 -17.85 13.63
CA ARG A 225 24.18 -19.31 13.48
C ARG A 225 22.88 -19.69 12.81
N ARG A 226 22.97 -20.62 11.85
CA ARG A 226 21.81 -21.29 11.27
C ARG A 226 21.08 -22.10 12.35
N ASP A 227 19.89 -21.66 12.73
CA ASP A 227 18.96 -22.40 13.59
C ASP A 227 17.56 -22.38 12.98
N LYS A 228 16.90 -23.55 12.95
CA LYS A 228 15.51 -23.70 12.51
C LYS A 228 14.54 -22.94 13.42
N LYS A 229 14.90 -22.68 14.68
CA LYS A 229 14.07 -21.95 15.66
C LYS A 229 13.99 -20.45 15.44
N LEU A 230 14.87 -19.87 14.60
CA LEU A 230 14.79 -18.45 14.24
C LEU A 230 13.44 -18.13 13.62
N ARG A 231 12.92 -16.93 13.91
CA ARG A 231 11.64 -16.44 13.36
C ARG A 231 11.82 -15.04 12.81
N VAL A 232 11.12 -14.73 11.72
CA VAL A 232 11.04 -13.37 11.16
C VAL A 232 9.87 -12.61 11.76
N CYS A 233 10.11 -11.37 12.17
CA CYS A 233 9.07 -10.44 12.59
C CYS A 233 8.46 -9.74 11.37
N LEU A 234 7.14 -9.86 11.16
CA LEU A 234 6.45 -9.21 10.04
C LEU A 234 6.12 -7.72 10.25
N GLY A 235 6.63 -7.09 11.31
CA GLY A 235 6.46 -5.65 11.53
C GLY A 235 7.75 -4.84 11.58
N CYS A 236 8.92 -5.49 11.69
CA CYS A 236 10.21 -4.80 11.60
C CYS A 236 11.25 -5.58 10.78
N HIS A 237 10.82 -6.70 10.17
CA HIS A 237 11.61 -7.64 9.36
C HIS A 237 12.87 -8.22 10.03
N PHE A 238 13.03 -8.01 11.33
CA PHE A 238 14.11 -8.61 12.12
C PHE A 238 13.92 -10.12 12.23
N THR A 239 15.01 -10.87 12.02
CA THR A 239 15.07 -12.31 12.24
C THR A 239 15.83 -12.59 13.53
N GLY A 240 15.20 -13.30 14.47
CA GLY A 240 15.81 -13.61 15.75
C GLY A 240 14.99 -14.57 16.59
N TYR A 241 15.40 -14.71 17.84
CA TYR A 241 14.66 -15.48 18.84
C TYR A 241 13.58 -14.61 19.49
N PRO A 242 12.46 -15.21 19.90
CA PRO A 242 11.49 -14.49 20.73
C PRO A 242 12.10 -14.20 22.11
N ASP A 243 11.78 -13.04 22.65
CA ASP A 243 12.03 -12.69 24.05
C ASP A 243 11.31 -13.67 25.00
N PRO A 244 11.63 -13.68 26.31
CA PRO A 244 10.95 -14.52 27.31
C PRO A 244 9.42 -14.40 27.31
N ARG A 245 8.88 -13.27 26.83
CA ARG A 245 7.44 -13.00 26.68
C ARG A 245 6.87 -13.39 25.31
N GLY A 246 7.63 -14.04 24.44
CA GLY A 246 7.21 -14.41 23.09
C GLY A 246 7.17 -13.24 22.09
N ARG A 247 7.89 -12.14 22.36
CA ARG A 247 7.86 -10.90 21.57
C ARG A 247 9.14 -10.71 20.76
N CYS A 248 9.09 -9.87 19.74
CA CYS A 248 10.27 -9.44 19.01
C CYS A 248 11.08 -8.47 19.88
N PRO A 249 12.40 -8.69 20.07
CA PRO A 249 13.25 -7.81 20.88
C PRO A 249 13.29 -6.37 20.35
N ARG A 250 13.27 -6.21 19.02
CA ARG A 250 13.32 -4.91 18.34
C ARG A 250 12.03 -4.11 18.45
N CYS A 251 10.88 -4.68 18.05
CA CYS A 251 9.63 -3.93 17.90
C CYS A 251 8.52 -4.29 18.91
N HIS A 252 8.77 -5.24 19.82
CA HIS A 252 7.84 -5.71 20.85
C HIS A 252 6.52 -6.36 20.36
N ILE A 253 6.36 -6.57 19.06
CA ILE A 253 5.23 -7.33 18.49
C ILE A 253 5.40 -8.82 18.81
N PRO A 254 4.33 -9.57 19.12
CA PRO A 254 4.39 -11.03 19.31
C PRO A 254 5.05 -11.75 18.12
N LEU A 255 6.15 -12.47 18.38
CA LEU A 255 6.95 -13.14 17.35
C LEU A 255 6.41 -14.55 17.06
N ARG A 256 5.39 -14.59 16.21
CA ARG A 256 4.67 -15.82 15.83
C ARG A 256 5.22 -16.42 14.55
N LEU A 257 5.15 -17.75 14.42
CA LEU A 257 5.57 -18.47 13.22
C LEU A 257 4.68 -18.14 12.00
N ARG A 258 3.36 -18.10 12.21
CA ARG A 258 2.34 -17.74 11.21
C ARG A 258 1.37 -16.73 11.77
N ARG A 259 0.76 -15.92 10.89
CA ARG A 259 -0.29 -14.97 11.29
C ARG A 259 -1.54 -15.74 11.74
N HIS A 260 -2.11 -15.33 12.87
CA HIS A 260 -3.29 -15.96 13.43
C HIS A 260 -4.54 -15.65 12.61
N HIS A 261 -5.35 -16.68 12.33
CA HIS A 261 -6.59 -16.57 11.56
C HIS A 261 -6.44 -15.86 10.20
N SER A 262 -5.25 -15.88 9.58
CA SER A 262 -5.01 -15.20 8.30
C SER A 262 -6.01 -15.65 7.23
N ILE A 263 -6.16 -16.97 7.04
CA ILE A 263 -7.12 -17.55 6.07
C ILE A 263 -8.56 -17.11 6.37
N GLN A 264 -9.00 -17.18 7.63
CA GLN A 264 -10.36 -16.80 8.02
C GLN A 264 -10.64 -15.30 7.77
N LYS A 265 -9.70 -14.43 8.12
CA LYS A 265 -9.80 -12.98 7.86
C LYS A 265 -9.88 -12.68 6.37
N CYS A 266 -9.06 -13.34 5.55
CA CYS A 266 -9.07 -13.17 4.11
C CYS A 266 -10.38 -13.65 3.49
N TRP A 267 -10.90 -14.82 3.90
CA TRP A 267 -12.21 -15.30 3.44
C TRP A 267 -13.36 -14.38 3.84
N ALA A 268 -13.39 -13.92 5.10
CA ALA A 268 -14.42 -13.01 5.58
C ALA A 268 -14.44 -11.70 4.78
N ALA A 269 -13.27 -11.09 4.56
CA ALA A 269 -13.15 -9.87 3.77
C ALA A 269 -13.50 -10.09 2.29
N LEU A 270 -13.06 -11.21 1.69
CA LEU A 270 -13.36 -11.55 0.30
C LEU A 270 -14.85 -11.79 0.07
N LEU A 271 -15.50 -12.59 0.92
CA LEU A 271 -16.94 -12.88 0.81
C LEU A 271 -17.77 -11.62 1.01
N ALA A 272 -17.43 -10.79 2.01
CA ALA A 272 -18.08 -9.49 2.20
C ALA A 272 -17.91 -8.59 0.96
N SER A 273 -16.71 -8.54 0.37
CA SER A 273 -16.49 -7.78 -0.87
C SER A 273 -17.30 -8.31 -2.05
N ILE A 274 -17.44 -9.63 -2.21
CA ILE A 274 -18.25 -10.23 -3.28
C ILE A 274 -19.72 -9.82 -3.15
N ILE A 275 -20.27 -9.89 -1.93
CA ILE A 275 -21.65 -9.49 -1.65
C ILE A 275 -21.87 -8.01 -1.96
N LEU A 276 -20.91 -7.14 -1.61
CA LEU A 276 -21.00 -5.69 -1.83
C LEU A 276 -20.78 -5.29 -3.30
N LEU A 277 -20.04 -6.07 -4.08
CA LEU A 277 -19.85 -5.80 -5.51
C LEU A 277 -21.15 -5.95 -6.32
N PHE A 278 -22.08 -6.78 -5.89
CA PHE A 278 -23.37 -6.95 -6.58
C PHE A 278 -24.22 -5.67 -6.57
N PRO A 279 -24.60 -5.08 -5.40
CA PRO A 279 -25.32 -3.81 -5.38
C PRO A 279 -24.48 -2.66 -5.94
N ALA A 280 -23.15 -2.68 -5.81
CA ALA A 280 -22.28 -1.64 -6.38
C ALA A 280 -22.35 -1.53 -7.91
N ASN A 281 -22.59 -2.63 -8.62
CA ASN A 281 -22.68 -2.63 -10.09
C ASN A 281 -24.13 -2.49 -10.61
N LEU A 282 -25.13 -2.76 -9.78
CA LEU A 282 -26.55 -2.70 -10.17
C LEU A 282 -27.23 -1.38 -9.80
N LEU A 283 -26.80 -0.75 -8.71
CA LEU A 283 -27.37 0.50 -8.25
C LEU A 283 -26.76 1.69 -9.00
N PRO A 284 -27.48 2.83 -9.06
CA PRO A 284 -26.92 4.03 -9.65
C PRO A 284 -25.76 4.56 -8.81
N ILE A 285 -24.70 4.97 -9.49
CA ILE A 285 -23.52 5.57 -8.90
C ILE A 285 -23.58 7.09 -8.92
N SER A 286 -24.24 7.66 -9.92
CA SER A 286 -24.51 9.08 -10.03
C SER A 286 -25.96 9.33 -10.38
N ILE A 287 -26.56 10.31 -9.72
CA ILE A 287 -27.93 10.77 -9.97
C ILE A 287 -27.85 12.25 -10.32
N ILE A 288 -28.28 12.59 -11.54
CA ILE A 288 -28.25 13.94 -12.09
C ILE A 288 -29.69 14.43 -12.22
N TYR A 289 -29.98 15.63 -11.70
CA TYR A 289 -31.26 16.29 -11.90
C TYR A 289 -31.13 17.33 -13.02
N LEU A 290 -31.74 17.04 -14.17
CA LEU A 290 -31.77 17.92 -15.35
C LEU A 290 -33.23 18.33 -15.62
N ASN A 291 -33.53 19.63 -15.59
CA ASN A 291 -34.87 20.16 -15.91
C ASN A 291 -36.03 19.47 -15.15
N GLY A 292 -35.81 19.06 -13.89
CA GLY A 292 -36.80 18.34 -13.08
C GLY A 292 -36.88 16.82 -13.36
N GLY A 293 -36.19 16.31 -14.38
CA GLY A 293 -36.02 14.88 -14.62
C GLY A 293 -34.87 14.30 -13.80
N ARG A 294 -35.11 13.16 -13.14
CA ARG A 294 -34.11 12.39 -12.40
C ARG A 294 -33.48 11.37 -13.35
N GLN A 295 -32.23 11.61 -13.77
CA GLN A 295 -31.45 10.67 -14.56
C GLN A 295 -30.48 9.92 -13.64
N GLU A 296 -30.51 8.60 -13.71
CA GLU A 296 -29.69 7.72 -12.88
C GLU A 296 -28.71 6.97 -13.77
N ASP A 297 -27.43 7.07 -13.45
CA ASP A 297 -26.38 6.35 -14.17
C ASP A 297 -25.74 5.30 -13.26
N THR A 298 -25.66 4.07 -13.78
CA THR A 298 -24.84 3.00 -13.25
C THR A 298 -23.41 3.13 -13.78
N ILE A 299 -22.47 2.37 -13.22
CA ILE A 299 -21.10 2.29 -13.76
C ILE A 299 -21.15 1.88 -15.25
N LEU A 300 -21.98 0.88 -15.59
CA LEU A 300 -22.09 0.37 -16.95
C LEU A 300 -22.71 1.40 -17.90
N SER A 301 -23.82 2.06 -17.50
CA SER A 301 -24.44 3.10 -18.35
C SER A 301 -23.51 4.30 -18.54
N GLY A 302 -22.77 4.69 -17.49
CA GLY A 302 -21.75 5.74 -17.57
C GLY A 302 -20.63 5.40 -18.57
N ILE A 303 -20.15 4.16 -18.59
CA ILE A 303 -19.16 3.69 -19.58
C ILE A 303 -19.73 3.70 -20.99
N MET A 304 -20.98 3.23 -21.18
CA MET A 304 -21.64 3.22 -22.50
C MET A 304 -21.84 4.64 -23.04
N SER A 305 -22.25 5.58 -22.19
CA SER A 305 -22.39 6.99 -22.57
C SER A 305 -21.05 7.57 -23.03
N LEU A 306 -19.96 7.23 -22.34
CA LEU A 306 -18.61 7.73 -22.67
C LEU A 306 -18.02 7.04 -23.89
N ALA A 307 -18.40 5.79 -24.18
CA ALA A 307 -17.92 5.05 -25.35
C ALA A 307 -18.41 5.69 -26.66
N ASN A 308 -19.54 6.39 -26.63
CA ASN A 308 -20.06 7.13 -27.77
C ASN A 308 -19.23 8.39 -28.08
N SER A 309 -18.63 9.04 -27.07
CA SER A 309 -17.78 10.22 -27.28
C SER A 309 -16.31 9.84 -27.51
N ASN A 310 -15.73 9.00 -26.63
CA ASN A 310 -14.33 8.61 -26.71
C ASN A 310 -14.10 7.19 -26.18
N ILE A 311 -13.95 6.24 -27.13
CA ILE A 311 -13.76 4.82 -26.82
C ILE A 311 -12.52 4.54 -25.96
N ALA A 312 -11.45 5.33 -26.12
CA ALA A 312 -10.22 5.13 -25.35
C ALA A 312 -10.44 5.45 -23.86
N VAL A 313 -11.19 6.51 -23.57
CA VAL A 313 -11.50 6.94 -22.21
C VAL A 313 -12.47 5.97 -21.55
N ALA A 314 -13.50 5.55 -22.28
CA ALA A 314 -14.42 4.51 -21.82
C ALA A 314 -13.70 3.21 -21.47
N GLY A 315 -12.69 2.83 -22.27
CA GLY A 315 -11.81 1.68 -21.98
C GLY A 315 -11.03 1.83 -20.67
N ILE A 316 -10.46 3.01 -20.40
CA ILE A 316 -9.73 3.29 -19.14
C ILE A 316 -10.67 3.15 -17.94
N VAL A 317 -11.85 3.76 -18.00
CA VAL A 317 -12.85 3.69 -16.91
C VAL A 317 -13.35 2.25 -16.74
N PHE A 318 -13.65 1.53 -17.81
CA PHE A 318 -14.05 0.12 -17.76
C PHE A 318 -13.00 -0.77 -17.08
N ILE A 319 -11.73 -0.59 -17.43
CA ILE A 319 -10.64 -1.37 -16.85
C ILE A 319 -10.52 -1.06 -15.35
N ALA A 320 -10.58 0.22 -14.96
CA ALA A 320 -10.45 0.64 -13.57
C ALA A 320 -11.64 0.19 -12.70
N SER A 321 -12.88 0.40 -13.16
CA SER A 321 -14.08 0.20 -12.36
C SER A 321 -14.63 -1.21 -12.34
N ILE A 322 -14.46 -1.97 -13.42
CA ILE A 322 -15.02 -3.34 -13.52
C ILE A 322 -13.88 -4.35 -13.53
N LEU A 323 -12.95 -4.26 -14.49
CA LEU A 323 -11.95 -5.31 -14.67
C LEU A 323 -11.04 -5.47 -13.45
N VAL A 324 -10.55 -4.38 -12.87
CA VAL A 324 -9.62 -4.40 -11.73
C VAL A 324 -10.23 -5.03 -10.46
N PRO A 325 -11.40 -4.59 -9.95
CA PRO A 325 -12.01 -5.21 -8.76
C PRO A 325 -12.36 -6.68 -8.96
N PHE A 326 -12.94 -7.04 -10.11
CA PHE A 326 -13.29 -8.44 -10.41
C PHE A 326 -12.05 -9.33 -10.54
N THR A 327 -11.00 -8.86 -11.22
CA THR A 327 -9.73 -9.59 -11.31
C THR A 327 -9.13 -9.83 -9.93
N LYS A 328 -9.14 -8.84 -9.04
CA LYS A 328 -8.67 -9.01 -7.65
C LYS A 328 -9.45 -10.10 -6.93
N VAL A 329 -10.78 -10.10 -7.03
CA VAL A 329 -11.63 -11.09 -6.38
C VAL A 329 -11.36 -12.49 -6.92
N ILE A 330 -11.29 -12.67 -8.24
CA ILE A 330 -11.02 -13.97 -8.89
C ILE A 330 -9.67 -14.52 -8.46
N VAL A 331 -8.63 -13.68 -8.47
CA VAL A 331 -7.28 -14.11 -8.10
C VAL A 331 -7.21 -14.44 -6.61
N MET A 332 -7.77 -13.60 -5.72
CA MET A 332 -7.79 -13.88 -4.28
C MET A 332 -8.58 -15.13 -3.95
N PHE A 333 -9.73 -15.34 -4.58
CA PHE A 333 -10.53 -16.55 -4.44
C PHE A 333 -9.71 -17.78 -4.83
N THR A 334 -9.05 -17.75 -6.00
CA THR A 334 -8.20 -18.84 -6.48
C THR A 334 -7.03 -19.12 -5.54
N LEU A 335 -6.36 -18.08 -5.01
CA LEU A 335 -5.27 -18.23 -4.05
C LEU A 335 -5.75 -18.86 -2.73
N LEU A 336 -6.88 -18.40 -2.19
CA LEU A 336 -7.43 -18.93 -0.93
C LEU A 336 -7.91 -20.38 -1.09
N LEU A 337 -8.58 -20.70 -2.19
CA LEU A 337 -9.02 -22.06 -2.52
C LEU A 337 -7.82 -22.99 -2.65
N SER A 338 -6.76 -22.53 -3.31
CA SER A 338 -5.50 -23.25 -3.44
C SER A 338 -4.80 -23.53 -2.10
N ILE A 339 -4.86 -22.60 -1.14
CA ILE A 339 -4.30 -22.81 0.21
C ILE A 339 -5.17 -23.82 0.97
N HIS A 340 -6.50 -23.73 0.83
CA HIS A 340 -7.45 -24.61 1.52
C HIS A 340 -7.31 -26.07 1.07
N PHE A 341 -7.25 -26.32 -0.24
CA PHE A 341 -7.07 -27.67 -0.79
C PHE A 341 -5.61 -28.14 -0.82
N LYS A 342 -4.67 -27.36 -0.27
CA LYS A 342 -3.23 -27.66 -0.25
C LYS A 342 -2.69 -28.08 -1.63
N CYS A 343 -3.14 -27.41 -2.69
CA CYS A 343 -2.78 -27.80 -4.05
C CYS A 343 -1.26 -27.74 -4.22
N GLN A 344 -0.66 -28.79 -4.78
CA GLN A 344 0.80 -28.94 -4.82
C GLN A 344 1.43 -28.28 -6.06
N GLN A 345 0.72 -28.20 -7.18
CA GLN A 345 1.27 -27.73 -8.46
C GLN A 345 1.04 -26.23 -8.71
N GLY A 346 1.96 -25.57 -9.42
CA GLY A 346 1.74 -24.18 -9.90
C GLY A 346 2.08 -23.07 -8.90
N LEU A 347 3.01 -23.31 -7.97
CA LEU A 347 3.44 -22.30 -6.99
C LEU A 347 3.97 -21.01 -7.64
N ARG A 348 4.74 -21.12 -8.74
CA ARG A 348 5.25 -19.96 -9.48
C ARG A 348 4.12 -19.06 -9.97
N THR A 349 3.06 -19.64 -10.53
CA THR A 349 1.87 -18.93 -10.98
C THR A 349 1.18 -18.24 -9.81
N ARG A 350 1.03 -18.89 -8.67
CA ARG A 350 0.38 -18.30 -7.48
C ARG A 350 1.17 -17.12 -6.90
N ILE A 351 2.50 -17.20 -6.86
CA ILE A 351 3.34 -16.09 -6.41
C ILE A 351 3.27 -14.92 -7.40
N MET A 352 3.25 -15.20 -8.71
CA MET A 352 3.06 -14.17 -9.73
C MET A 352 1.70 -13.49 -9.58
N LEU A 353 0.63 -14.28 -9.42
CA LEU A 353 -0.72 -13.80 -9.16
C LEU A 353 -0.80 -12.95 -7.89
N LEU A 354 -0.16 -13.37 -6.80
CA LEU A 354 -0.07 -12.58 -5.58
C LEU A 354 0.62 -11.23 -5.83
N ARG A 355 1.75 -11.22 -6.55
CA ARG A 355 2.47 -9.97 -6.89
C ARG A 355 1.63 -9.04 -7.75
N ILE A 356 0.93 -9.58 -8.75
CA ILE A 356 0.00 -8.83 -9.61
C ILE A 356 -1.10 -8.19 -8.76
N VAL A 357 -1.76 -8.97 -7.89
CA VAL A 357 -2.84 -8.46 -7.04
C VAL A 357 -2.36 -7.39 -6.07
N THR A 358 -1.17 -7.55 -5.47
CA THR A 358 -0.60 -6.51 -4.60
C THR A 358 -0.32 -5.22 -5.35
N TRP A 359 0.08 -5.29 -6.62
CA TRP A 359 0.35 -4.12 -7.44
C TRP A 359 -0.94 -3.43 -7.90
N ILE A 360 -1.91 -4.20 -8.41
CA ILE A 360 -3.26 -3.73 -8.78
C ILE A 360 -4.00 -3.19 -7.54
N GLY A 361 -3.61 -3.65 -6.34
CA GLY A 361 -3.97 -3.18 -5.00
C GLY A 361 -4.36 -1.70 -4.93
N ARG A 362 -3.42 -0.84 -5.28
CA ARG A 362 -3.57 0.61 -5.09
C ARG A 362 -4.50 1.26 -6.12
N TRP A 363 -4.55 0.72 -7.34
CA TRP A 363 -5.29 1.29 -8.48
C TRP A 363 -6.81 1.21 -8.33
N SER A 364 -7.33 0.29 -7.51
CA SER A 364 -8.79 0.14 -7.33
C SER A 364 -9.47 1.33 -6.65
N MET A 365 -8.72 2.28 -6.08
CA MET A 365 -9.29 3.50 -5.49
C MET A 365 -9.51 4.61 -6.53
N LEU A 366 -9.04 4.43 -7.77
CA LEU A 366 -9.15 5.43 -8.83
C LEU A 366 -10.60 5.90 -9.03
N ASP A 367 -11.57 4.98 -9.04
CA ASP A 367 -12.96 5.36 -9.34
C ASP A 367 -13.57 6.23 -8.26
N LEU A 368 -13.31 5.95 -6.98
CA LEU A 368 -13.75 6.80 -5.89
C LEU A 368 -13.17 8.22 -6.01
N PHE A 369 -11.91 8.33 -6.45
CA PHE A 369 -11.29 9.63 -6.70
C PHE A 369 -11.94 10.35 -7.88
N VAL A 370 -12.13 9.68 -9.02
CA VAL A 370 -12.82 10.25 -10.19
C VAL A 370 -14.20 10.74 -9.80
N ILE A 371 -14.97 9.94 -9.07
CA ILE A 371 -16.32 10.32 -8.66
C ILE A 371 -16.29 11.54 -7.72
N SER A 372 -15.41 11.55 -6.71
CA SER A 372 -15.25 12.70 -5.80
C SER A 372 -14.87 13.99 -6.53
N LEU A 373 -14.05 13.88 -7.58
CA LEU A 373 -13.65 15.01 -8.42
C LEU A 373 -14.82 15.49 -9.27
N THR A 374 -15.50 14.59 -9.98
CA THR A 374 -16.68 14.96 -10.79
C THR A 374 -17.77 15.64 -9.97
N MET A 375 -17.92 15.21 -8.72
CA MET A 375 -18.84 15.79 -7.76
C MET A 375 -18.46 17.25 -7.42
N SER A 376 -17.18 17.53 -7.15
CA SER A 376 -16.68 18.90 -6.93
C SER A 376 -16.83 19.79 -8.15
N LEU A 377 -16.67 19.21 -9.35
CA LEU A 377 -16.66 19.92 -10.63
C LEU A 377 -18.07 20.30 -11.13
N ILE A 378 -19.06 19.44 -10.92
CA ILE A 378 -20.40 19.56 -11.54
C ILE A 378 -21.43 20.15 -10.59
N ASN A 379 -21.34 19.85 -9.30
CA ASN A 379 -22.45 20.11 -8.40
C ASN A 379 -22.52 21.58 -7.96
N ARG A 380 -23.62 22.25 -8.33
CA ARG A 380 -23.98 23.57 -7.79
C ARG A 380 -25.49 23.69 -7.71
N ASP A 381 -25.97 24.10 -6.53
CA ASP A 381 -27.36 24.12 -6.05
C ASP A 381 -28.42 24.82 -6.96
N GLN A 382 -28.05 25.37 -8.12
CA GLN A 382 -28.94 26.20 -8.95
C GLN A 382 -29.04 25.80 -10.45
N ILE A 383 -28.21 24.89 -10.99
CA ILE A 383 -28.27 24.53 -12.43
C ILE A 383 -28.18 23.01 -12.68
N LEU A 384 -27.28 22.31 -11.97
CA LEU A 384 -27.08 20.86 -12.08
C LEU A 384 -26.85 20.28 -10.68
N ALA A 385 -27.83 19.57 -10.14
CA ALA A 385 -27.65 18.82 -8.90
C ALA A 385 -27.10 17.44 -9.25
N PHE A 386 -25.79 17.26 -9.04
CA PHE A 386 -25.14 15.96 -9.09
C PHE A 386 -25.12 15.41 -7.67
N THR A 387 -25.71 14.22 -7.50
CA THR A 387 -25.75 13.52 -6.22
C THR A 387 -25.16 12.14 -6.36
N MET A 388 -24.50 11.69 -5.30
CA MET A 388 -23.96 10.34 -5.23
C MET A 388 -25.09 9.34 -5.06
N GLY A 389 -25.09 8.30 -5.89
CA GLY A 389 -26.00 7.19 -5.72
C GLY A 389 -25.48 6.17 -4.70
N PRO A 390 -26.35 5.31 -4.16
CA PRO A 390 -26.01 4.36 -3.10
C PRO A 390 -24.91 3.35 -3.50
N ALA A 391 -24.65 3.15 -4.81
CA ALA A 391 -23.59 2.28 -5.30
C ALA A 391 -22.20 2.68 -4.80
N ALA A 392 -21.95 3.98 -4.58
CA ALA A 392 -20.63 4.50 -4.20
C ALA A 392 -20.14 3.92 -2.86
N PHE A 393 -21.04 3.83 -1.88
CA PHE A 393 -20.72 3.22 -0.58
C PHE A 393 -20.36 1.74 -0.73
N TYR A 394 -21.18 0.97 -1.45
CA TYR A 394 -20.95 -0.47 -1.66
C TYR A 394 -19.64 -0.71 -2.42
N PHE A 395 -19.37 0.09 -3.44
CA PHE A 395 -18.15 0.03 -4.21
C PHE A 395 -16.91 0.32 -3.34
N GLY A 396 -16.92 1.43 -2.60
CA GLY A 396 -15.79 1.80 -1.76
C GLY A 396 -15.52 0.81 -0.61
N ALA A 397 -16.58 0.30 0.02
CA ALA A 397 -16.46 -0.74 1.03
C ALA A 397 -15.88 -2.04 0.45
N ALA A 398 -16.34 -2.48 -0.72
CA ALA A 398 -15.79 -3.64 -1.41
C ALA A 398 -14.29 -3.45 -1.72
N VAL A 399 -13.90 -2.30 -2.27
CA VAL A 399 -12.51 -2.00 -2.59
C VAL A 399 -11.60 -2.10 -1.35
N ILE A 400 -11.97 -1.46 -0.24
CA ILE A 400 -11.18 -1.51 1.00
C ILE A 400 -11.09 -2.93 1.55
N LEU A 401 -12.19 -3.69 1.54
CA LEU A 401 -12.17 -5.08 1.97
C LEU A 401 -11.25 -5.94 1.09
N THR A 402 -11.18 -5.71 -0.23
CA THR A 402 -10.21 -6.42 -1.07
C THR A 402 -8.76 -6.04 -0.74
N ILE A 403 -8.48 -4.77 -0.43
CA ILE A 403 -7.13 -4.33 -0.01
C ILE A 403 -6.75 -5.01 1.31
N LEU A 404 -7.63 -4.99 2.30
CA LEU A 404 -7.42 -5.66 3.59
C LEU A 404 -7.28 -7.18 3.45
N ALA A 405 -8.04 -7.81 2.55
CA ALA A 405 -7.93 -9.24 2.29
C ALA A 405 -6.53 -9.63 1.79
N VAL A 406 -5.93 -8.80 0.93
CA VAL A 406 -4.56 -8.98 0.44
C VAL A 406 -3.53 -8.72 1.54
N GLU A 407 -3.66 -7.62 2.28
CA GLU A 407 -2.75 -7.29 3.39
C GLU A 407 -2.74 -8.36 4.50
N TRP A 408 -3.90 -8.97 4.79
CA TRP A 408 -4.02 -10.00 5.82
C TRP A 408 -3.54 -11.37 5.38
N LEU A 409 -3.37 -11.61 4.07
CA LEU A 409 -2.93 -12.90 3.54
C LEU A 409 -1.45 -13.14 3.86
N ASP A 410 -1.17 -14.18 4.64
CA ASP A 410 0.20 -14.60 4.93
C ASP A 410 0.73 -15.42 3.75
N SER A 411 1.52 -14.78 2.89
CA SER A 411 2.10 -15.41 1.68
C SER A 411 2.88 -16.70 1.95
N ARG A 412 3.40 -16.89 3.17
CA ARG A 412 4.12 -18.11 3.59
C ARG A 412 3.23 -19.35 3.58
N LEU A 413 1.91 -19.19 3.72
CA LEU A 413 0.96 -20.30 3.65
C LEU A 413 0.89 -20.94 2.26
N LEU A 414 1.17 -20.19 1.20
CA LEU A 414 1.29 -20.74 -0.16
C LEU A 414 2.47 -21.71 -0.29
N TRP A 415 3.56 -21.41 0.41
CA TRP A 415 4.76 -22.25 0.46
C TRP A 415 4.54 -23.49 1.32
N ASP A 416 3.91 -23.34 2.48
CA ASP A 416 3.55 -24.46 3.35
C ASP A 416 2.64 -25.48 2.63
N ALA A 417 1.66 -24.99 1.87
CA ALA A 417 0.78 -25.84 1.08
C ALA A 417 1.56 -26.64 0.01
N HIS A 418 2.54 -26.01 -0.65
CA HIS A 418 3.40 -26.67 -1.62
C HIS A 418 4.33 -27.71 -0.98
N GLU A 419 4.93 -27.39 0.16
CA GLU A 419 5.83 -28.29 0.91
C GLU A 419 5.10 -29.48 1.53
N SER A 420 3.81 -29.37 1.85
CA SER A 420 3.03 -30.50 2.38
C SER A 420 2.85 -31.67 1.40
N GLY A 421 3.11 -31.44 0.11
CA GLY A 421 2.96 -32.43 -0.95
C GLY A 421 4.25 -32.90 -1.61
N ASN A 422 5.29 -32.07 -1.60
CA ASN A 422 6.61 -32.41 -2.11
C ASN A 422 7.56 -32.53 -0.93
N ALA A 423 8.15 -33.70 -0.74
CA ALA A 423 9.22 -33.87 0.24
C ALA A 423 10.30 -32.81 0.01
N ARG A 424 10.72 -32.20 1.11
CA ARG A 424 11.74 -31.17 1.13
C ARG A 424 13.02 -31.79 0.52
N PHE A 425 13.50 -31.27 -0.60
CA PHE A 425 14.88 -31.53 -1.06
C PHE A 425 15.85 -30.82 -0.10
N ASP A 426 15.85 -31.26 1.16
CA ASP A 426 16.85 -30.98 2.19
C ASP A 426 17.47 -32.35 2.53
N ASP A 427 18.09 -33.01 1.55
CA ASP A 427 19.10 -34.06 1.74
C ASP A 427 20.41 -33.59 1.12
#